data_AF-A0A7C2QWX8-F1
#
_entry.id   AF-A0A7C2QWX8-F1
#
_cell.length_a   1.000
_cell.length_b   1.000
_cell.length_c   1.000
_cell.angle_alpha   90.00
_cell.angle_beta   90.00
_cell.angle_gamma   90.00
#
_symmetry.space_group_name_H-M   'P 1'
#
loop_
_entity.id
_entity.type
_entity.pdbx_description
1 polymer ?
#
loop_
_entity_poly.entity_id
_entity_poly.type
_entity_poly.pdbx_seq_one_letter_code
_entity_poly.pdbx_strand_id
1 'polypeptide(L)'
;MYLYKQISYSFEKNNYEIKVFYDDNSINVLAFKNDYPANGFRHQIKISKNLVMEKILQQKIIDEFIEIGKKDISEKRWERLGRT
;
A
#
# COMPACT_ATOMS: atom_id res chain seq x y z
N MET A 1 -4.70 -0.84 14.26
CA MET A 1 -3.78 -0.96 13.11
C MET A 1 -2.49 -0.24 13.45
N TYR A 2 -1.35 -0.89 13.26
CA TYR A 2 -0.01 -0.38 13.54
C TYR A 2 0.70 -0.06 12.23
N LEU A 3 1.49 1.02 12.20
CA LEU A 3 2.34 1.34 11.05
C LEU A 3 3.60 0.47 11.10
N TYR A 4 3.82 -0.32 10.05
CA TYR A 4 5.01 -1.15 9.91
C TYR A 4 6.10 -0.47 9.08
N LYS A 5 5.73 0.09 7.94
CA LYS A 5 6.68 0.66 6.96
C LYS A 5 6.10 1.88 6.29
N GLN A 6 6.92 2.89 6.05
CA GLN A 6 6.58 4.07 5.27
C GLN A 6 7.66 4.31 4.22
N ILE A 7 7.25 4.57 2.99
CA ILE A 7 8.15 4.78 1.86
C ILE A 7 7.69 6.02 1.10
N SER A 8 8.58 6.99 0.95
CA SER A 8 8.36 8.13 0.08
C SER A 8 8.49 7.70 -1.38
N TYR A 9 7.55 8.15 -2.21
CA TYR A 9 7.54 7.88 -3.64
C TYR A 9 7.12 9.15 -4.40
N SER A 10 8.05 9.75 -5.12
CA SER A 10 7.76 10.90 -5.98
C SER A 10 7.45 10.43 -7.39
N PHE A 11 6.32 10.87 -7.93
CA PHE A 11 5.94 10.62 -9.31
C PHE A 11 5.31 11.89 -9.90
N GLU A 12 5.85 12.32 -11.05
CA GLU A 12 5.57 13.64 -11.63
C GLU A 12 5.82 14.78 -10.61
N LYS A 13 4.86 15.69 -10.45
CA LYS A 13 4.91 16.83 -9.51
C LYS A 13 4.27 16.51 -8.15
N ASN A 14 3.97 15.23 -7.88
CA ASN A 14 3.29 14.82 -6.67
C ASN A 14 4.21 13.99 -5.78
N ASN A 15 4.15 14.23 -4.48
CA ASN A 15 4.80 13.40 -3.48
C ASN A 15 3.77 12.45 -2.89
N TYR A 16 4.07 11.16 -3.00
CA TYR A 16 3.29 10.12 -2.39
C TYR A 16 4.03 9.51 -1.20
N GLU A 17 3.27 8.99 -0.26
CA GLU A 17 3.77 8.12 0.79
C GLU A 17 3.02 6.79 0.71
N ILE A 18 3.75 5.69 0.55
CA ILE A 18 3.19 4.35 0.63
C ILE A 18 3.40 3.86 2.06
N LYS A 19 2.30 3.65 2.78
CA LYS A 19 2.28 3.20 4.18
C LYS A 19 1.75 1.79 4.25
N VAL A 20 2.48 0.92 4.93
CA VAL A 20 2.09 -0.45 5.25
C VAL A 20 1.61 -0.48 6.68
N PHE A 21 0.32 -0.74 6.85
CA PHE A 21 -0.31 -0.96 8.15
C PHE A 21 -0.61 -2.43 8.35
N TYR A 22 -0.67 -2.87 9.59
CA TYR A 22 -1.15 -4.21 9.92
C TYR A 22 -1.99 -4.22 11.19
N ASP A 23 -2.80 -5.26 11.34
CA ASP A 23 -3.44 -5.68 12.57
C ASP A 23 -3.31 -7.20 12.69
N ASP A 24 -4.01 -7.82 13.63
CA ASP A 24 -3.89 -9.26 13.90
C ASP A 24 -4.22 -10.13 12.68
N ASN A 25 -5.04 -9.64 11.75
CA ASN A 25 -5.61 -10.45 10.67
C ASN A 25 -5.43 -9.85 9.28
N SER A 26 -4.78 -8.70 9.15
CA SER A 26 -4.63 -8.04 7.86
C SER A 26 -3.40 -7.17 7.75
N ILE A 27 -2.93 -7.04 6.51
CA ILE A 27 -1.93 -6.05 6.09
C ILE A 27 -2.60 -5.15 5.05
N ASN A 28 -2.42 -3.85 5.19
CA ASN A 28 -2.98 -2.83 4.32
C ASN A 28 -1.84 -1.98 3.77
N VAL A 29 -1.69 -1.94 2.45
CA VAL A 29 -0.77 -1.06 1.75
C VAL A 29 -1.58 0.09 1.16
N LEU A 30 -1.31 1.30 1.63
CA LEU A 30 -2.07 2.51 1.32
C LEU A 30 -1.15 3.57 0.76
N ALA A 31 -1.53 4.17 -0.36
CA ALA A 31 -0.90 5.39 -0.84
C ALA A 31 -1.56 6.64 -0.25
N PHE A 32 -0.74 7.62 0.11
CA PHE A 32 -1.15 8.96 0.51
C PHE A 32 -0.53 9.95 -0.47
N LYS A 33 -1.26 11.00 -0.85
CA LYS A 33 -0.79 12.10 -1.68
C LYS A 33 -0.93 13.38 -0.86
N ASN A 34 0.19 14.05 -0.55
CA ASN A 34 0.22 15.23 0.31
C ASN A 34 -0.58 15.01 1.63
N ASP A 35 -0.29 13.92 2.34
CA ASP A 35 -0.96 13.49 3.58
C ASP A 35 -2.43 13.05 3.47
N TYR A 36 -3.05 13.15 2.30
CA TYR A 36 -4.42 12.66 2.07
C TYR A 36 -4.43 11.24 1.49
N PRO A 37 -5.31 10.34 1.97
CA PRO A 37 -5.42 8.99 1.41
C PRO A 37 -5.77 9.02 -0.08
N ALA A 38 -4.92 8.42 -0.91
CA ALA A 38 -5.19 8.19 -2.32
C ALA A 38 -5.86 6.81 -2.48
N ASN A 39 -7.11 6.70 -2.03
CA ASN A 39 -7.85 5.44 -1.86
C ASN A 39 -7.91 4.54 -3.11
N GLY A 40 -7.71 5.11 -4.29
CA GLY A 40 -7.60 4.38 -5.55
C GLY A 40 -6.38 3.46 -5.67
N PHE A 41 -5.43 3.58 -4.75
CA PHE A 41 -4.19 2.81 -4.70
C PHE A 41 -4.07 2.12 -3.34
N ARG A 42 -5.04 1.24 -3.04
CA ARG A 42 -5.14 0.47 -1.80
C ARG A 42 -5.09 -1.02 -2.10
N HIS A 43 -4.20 -1.73 -1.40
CA HIS A 43 -4.17 -3.19 -1.37
C HIS A 43 -4.37 -3.69 0.05
N GLN A 44 -5.16 -4.76 0.20
CA GLN A 44 -5.37 -5.43 1.48
C GLN A 44 -5.09 -6.93 1.32
N ILE A 45 -4.30 -7.46 2.24
CA ILE A 45 -4.04 -8.89 2.38
C ILE A 45 -4.75 -9.32 3.65
N LYS A 46 -5.66 -10.30 3.54
CA LYS A 46 -6.25 -10.97 4.70
C LYS A 46 -5.41 -12.17 5.06
N ILE A 47 -5.15 -12.33 6.34
CA ILE A 47 -4.28 -13.36 6.90
C ILE A 47 -5.12 -14.25 7.79
N SER A 48 -4.89 -15.56 7.71
CA SER A 48 -5.53 -16.52 8.61
C SER A 48 -5.02 -16.33 10.03
N LYS A 49 -5.91 -16.44 11.03
CA LYS A 49 -5.62 -16.26 12.46
C LYS A 49 -4.49 -17.16 13.01
N ASN A 50 -4.14 -18.23 12.28
CA ASN A 50 -3.14 -19.20 12.69
C ASN A 50 -1.70 -18.84 12.28
N LEU A 51 -1.50 -17.72 11.59
CA LEU A 51 -0.19 -17.31 11.10
C LEU A 51 0.41 -16.20 11.98
N VAL A 52 1.72 -16.26 12.20
CA VAL A 52 2.45 -15.28 13.01
C VAL A 52 2.73 -14.03 12.17
N MET A 53 2.06 -12.91 12.48
CA MET A 53 2.13 -11.66 11.72
C MET A 53 3.55 -11.14 11.52
N GLU A 54 4.39 -11.16 12.55
CA GLU A 54 5.79 -10.71 12.46
C GLU A 54 6.59 -11.46 11.40
N LYS A 55 6.35 -12.78 11.25
CA LYS A 55 6.99 -13.60 10.23
C LYS A 55 6.49 -13.26 8.83
N ILE A 56 5.22 -12.85 8.69
CA ILE A 56 4.63 -12.43 7.41
C ILE A 56 5.18 -11.08 7.00
N LEU A 57 5.27 -10.12 7.92
CA LEU A 57 5.78 -8.77 7.65
C LEU A 57 7.22 -8.78 7.10
N GLN A 58 8.02 -9.77 7.52
CA GLN A 58 9.40 -9.98 7.06
C GLN A 58 9.50 -10.68 5.69
N GLN A 59 8.40 -11.16 5.11
CA GLN A 59 8.41 -11.79 3.80
C GLN A 59 8.57 -10.75 2.69
N LYS A 60 9.30 -11.14 1.63
CA LYS A 60 9.48 -10.30 0.43
C LYS A 60 8.17 -9.91 -0.24
N ILE A 61 7.10 -10.68 -0.03
CA ILE A 61 5.79 -10.40 -0.60
C ILE A 61 5.27 -9.00 -0.21
N ILE A 62 5.62 -8.48 0.97
CA ILE A 62 5.21 -7.12 1.38
C ILE A 62 5.84 -6.06 0.47
N ASP A 63 7.11 -6.25 0.10
CA ASP A 63 7.80 -5.37 -0.84
C ASP A 63 7.20 -5.47 -2.24
N GLU A 64 6.77 -6.65 -2.68
CA GLU A 64 6.06 -6.82 -3.96
C GLU A 64 4.73 -6.02 -3.98
N PHE A 65 3.96 -6.03 -2.89
CA PHE A 65 2.74 -5.22 -2.80
C PHE A 65 3.00 -3.71 -2.79
N ILE A 66 4.12 -3.28 -2.22
CA ILE A 66 4.58 -1.89 -2.31
C ILE A 66 4.86 -1.52 -3.77
N GLU A 67 5.56 -2.38 -4.50
CA GLU A 67 5.89 -2.14 -5.92
C GLU A 67 4.63 -2.13 -6.80
N ILE A 68 3.64 -2.99 -6.51
CA ILE A 68 2.32 -2.90 -7.16
C ILE A 68 1.70 -1.53 -6.90
N GLY A 69 1.71 -1.04 -5.66
CA GLY A 69 1.20 0.29 -5.32
C GLY A 69 1.91 1.43 -6.08
N LYS A 70 3.24 1.39 -6.18
CA LYS A 70 4.01 2.35 -7.00
C LYS A 70 3.62 2.27 -8.46
N LYS A 71 3.49 1.06 -9.00
CA LYS A 71 3.11 0.83 -10.39
C LYS A 71 1.72 1.38 -10.67
N ASP A 72 0.75 1.13 -9.80
CA ASP A 72 -0.61 1.64 -9.94
C ASP A 72 -0.66 3.18 -9.97
N ILE A 73 0.14 3.84 -9.12
CA ILE A 73 0.33 5.31 -9.14
C ILE A 73 0.94 5.75 -10.48
N SER A 74 2.04 5.13 -10.91
CA SER A 74 2.76 5.52 -12.13
C SER A 74 1.93 5.32 -13.40
N GLU A 75 1.08 4.29 -13.43
CA GLU A 75 0.17 3.99 -14.54
C GLU A 75 -1.16 4.75 -14.43
N LYS A 76 -1.34 5.56 -13.37
CA LYS A 76 -2.55 6.35 -13.09
C LYS A 76 -3.82 5.47 -13.13
N ARG A 77 -3.72 4.21 -12.66
CA ARG A 77 -4.78 3.20 -12.85
C ARG A 77 -6.13 3.64 -12.31
N TRP A 78 -6.15 4.27 -11.14
CA TRP A 78 -7.36 4.81 -10.53
C TRP A 78 -8.03 5.88 -11.39
N GLU A 79 -7.24 6.81 -11.94
CA GLU A 79 -7.74 7.92 -12.75
C GLU A 79 -8.41 7.42 -14.05
N ARG A 80 -7.98 6.26 -14.53
CA ARG A 80 -8.59 5.60 -15.70
C ARG A 80 -9.97 5.02 -15.43
N LEU A 81 -10.33 4.75 -14.16
CA LEU A 81 -11.66 4.27 -13.79
C LEU A 81 -12.71 5.38 -13.74
N GLY A 82 -12.29 6.64 -13.56
CA GLY A 82 -13.18 7.80 -13.49
C GLY A 82 -13.44 8.50 -14.83
N ARG A 83 -12.90 8.00 -15.94
CA ARG A 83 -13.08 8.55 -17.30
C ARG A 83 -14.10 7.76 -18.12
N THR A 84 -15.30 7.57 -17.57
CA THR A 84 -16.49 7.09 -18.28
C THR A 84 -17.52 8.20 -18.37
#